data_AF-A0A1B6GRF2-F1
#
_entry.id   AF-A0A1B6GRF2-F1
#
_cell.length_a   1.000
_cell.length_b   1.000
_cell.length_c   1.000
_cell.angle_alpha   90.00
_cell.angle_beta   90.00
_cell.angle_gamma   90.00
#
_symmetry.space_group_name_H-M   'P 1'
#
loop_
_entity.id
_entity.type
_entity.pdbx_description
1 polymer ?
#
loop_
_entity_poly.entity_id
_entity_poly.type
_entity_poly.pdbx_seq_one_letter_code
_entity_poly.pdbx_strand_id
1 'polypeptide(L)'
;RWPRFPSDLFTIFETVDAHLMIEHEDGLSKITSLPEYLEMNMYKKVITYILFKPLDKSYYVRTYKVARRAQNDHAVVNAGFCFRLDVNKNYKVISRPRIVYGGIRPNFIHAVLTEAFLGGKNLLNTITLQSALSILCKEVVPDRQL
;
A
#
# COMPACT_ATOMS: atom_id res chain seq x y z
N ARG A 1 16.06 1.39 14.15
CA ARG A 1 14.83 1.28 13.33
C ARG A 1 14.62 -0.19 12.98
N TRP A 2 13.39 -0.72 12.99
CA TRP A 2 13.09 -2.11 12.62
C TRP A 2 12.49 -2.17 11.21
N PRO A 3 13.30 -2.06 10.14
CA PRO A 3 12.82 -2.05 8.75
C PRO A 3 12.19 -3.37 8.27
N ARG A 4 12.07 -4.38 9.14
CA ARG A 4 11.70 -5.75 8.78
C ARG A 4 10.36 -6.22 9.35
N PHE A 5 9.57 -5.35 9.98
CA PHE A 5 8.26 -5.76 10.51
C PHE A 5 7.18 -5.63 9.43
N PRO A 6 6.62 -6.74 8.90
CA PRO A 6 5.56 -6.71 7.90
C PRO A 6 4.22 -6.40 8.56
N SER A 7 3.99 -5.14 8.93
CA SER A 7 2.77 -4.71 9.61
C SER A 7 1.55 -4.85 8.70
N ASP A 8 0.58 -5.67 9.13
CA ASP A 8 -0.69 -5.84 8.42
C ASP A 8 -1.47 -4.52 8.39
N LEU A 9 -1.53 -3.79 9.53
CA LEU A 9 -2.24 -2.52 9.62
C LEU A 9 -1.58 -1.43 8.77
N PHE A 10 -0.25 -1.35 8.75
CA PHE A 10 0.46 -0.40 7.89
C PHE A 10 0.07 -0.63 6.42
N THR A 11 0.12 -1.89 5.97
CA THR A 11 -0.20 -2.27 4.60
C THR A 11 -1.64 -1.90 4.25
N ILE A 12 -2.60 -2.21 5.12
CA ILE A 12 -4.02 -1.86 4.93
C ILE A 12 -4.21 -0.34 4.88
N PHE A 13 -3.61 0.41 5.80
CA PHE A 13 -3.75 1.87 5.88
C PHE A 13 -3.12 2.58 4.69
N GLU A 14 -1.92 2.18 4.26
CA GLU A 14 -1.27 2.75 3.08
C GLU A 14 -2.03 2.42 1.79
N THR A 15 -2.67 1.24 1.73
CA THR A 15 -3.52 0.84 0.59
C THR A 15 -4.67 1.81 0.37
N VAL A 16 -5.24 2.37 1.44
CA VAL A 16 -6.37 3.31 1.39
C VAL A 16 -5.97 4.78 1.57
N ASP A 17 -4.68 5.10 1.39
CA ASP A 17 -4.17 6.49 1.49
C ASP A 17 -4.45 7.14 2.85
N ALA A 18 -4.37 6.36 3.94
CA ALA A 18 -4.53 6.90 5.27
C ALA A 18 -3.37 7.84 5.63
N HIS A 19 -3.64 8.81 6.49
CA HIS A 19 -2.64 9.74 6.99
C HIS A 19 -2.68 9.76 8.52
N LEU A 20 -1.58 10.16 9.15
CA LEU A 20 -1.49 10.31 10.60
C LEU A 20 -1.50 11.79 10.95
N MET A 21 -2.26 12.15 11.98
CA MET A 21 -2.07 13.43 12.67
C MET A 21 -1.00 13.23 13.75
N ILE A 22 0.08 13.99 13.63
CA ILE A 22 1.19 13.97 14.57
C ILE A 22 1.24 15.31 15.29
N GLU A 23 1.19 15.28 16.61
CA GLU A 23 1.27 16.47 17.47
C GLU A 23 2.61 16.48 18.21
N HIS A 24 3.21 17.66 18.32
CA HIS A 24 4.46 17.90 19.04
C HIS A 24 4.19 18.67 20.35
N GLU A 25 5.14 18.65 21.29
CA GLU A 25 4.98 19.28 22.61
C GLU A 25 4.74 20.80 22.57
N ASP A 26 5.13 21.47 21.48
CA ASP A 26 4.91 22.91 21.25
C ASP A 26 3.51 23.23 20.71
N GLY A 27 2.64 22.23 20.58
CA GLY A 27 1.29 22.37 20.06
C GLY A 27 1.21 22.38 18.53
N LEU A 28 2.33 22.18 17.82
CA LEU A 28 2.30 22.04 16.35
C LEU A 28 1.73 20.68 15.95
N SER A 29 0.83 20.69 14.97
CA SER A 29 0.22 19.48 14.40
C SER A 29 0.60 19.33 12.92
N LYS A 30 0.85 18.09 12.49
CA LYS A 30 1.22 17.76 11.11
C LYS A 30 0.48 16.53 10.61
N ILE A 31 -0.24 16.69 9.50
CA ILE A 31 -0.75 15.56 8.71
C ILE A 31 0.43 14.94 7.95
N THR A 32 0.66 13.65 8.18
CA THR A 32 1.86 12.92 7.74
C THR A 32 1.43 11.64 7.04
N SER A 33 2.01 11.34 5.86
CA SER A 33 1.78 10.06 5.18
C SER A 33 2.45 8.89 5.93
N LEU A 34 2.03 7.64 5.73
CA LEU A 34 2.69 6.52 6.41
C LEU A 34 4.17 6.34 6.02
N PRO A 35 4.59 6.49 4.74
CA PRO A 35 6.00 6.41 4.36
C PRO A 35 6.83 7.52 5.01
N GLU A 36 6.28 8.74 5.09
CA GLU A 36 6.94 9.85 5.79
C GLU A 36 7.06 9.58 7.30
N TYR A 37 6.04 9.00 7.92
CA TYR A 37 6.06 8.60 9.32
C TYR A 37 7.18 7.60 9.62
N LEU A 38 7.44 6.62 8.74
CA LEU A 38 8.54 5.66 8.93
C LEU A 38 9.92 6.34 9.00
N GLU A 39 10.08 7.45 8.29
CA GLU A 39 11.32 8.24 8.27
C GLU A 39 11.36 9.34 9.34
N MET A 40 10.26 9.60 10.04
CA MET A 40 10.15 10.68 11.00
C MET A 40 10.82 10.36 12.34
N ASN A 41 11.49 11.36 12.92
CA ASN A 41 11.89 11.30 14.34
C ASN A 41 10.70 11.67 15.24
N MET A 42 10.17 10.67 15.94
CA MET A 42 9.04 10.81 16.87
C MET A 42 9.42 11.32 18.26
N TYR A 43 10.67 11.76 18.50
CA TYR A 43 11.04 12.39 19.77
C TYR A 43 10.13 13.59 20.04
N LYS A 44 9.48 13.56 21.21
CA LYS A 44 8.49 14.55 21.68
C LYS A 44 7.29 14.74 20.74
N LYS A 45 6.94 13.70 19.96
CA LYS A 45 5.76 13.68 19.09
C LYS A 45 4.85 12.51 19.45
N VAL A 46 3.56 12.70 19.25
CA VAL A 46 2.54 11.68 19.48
C VAL A 46 1.62 11.56 18.26
N ILE A 47 1.17 10.35 17.95
CA ILE A 47 0.12 10.12 16.95
C ILE A 47 -1.22 10.30 17.66
N THR A 48 -2.04 11.25 17.22
CA THR A 48 -3.34 11.54 17.86
C THR A 48 -4.53 11.04 17.04
N TYR A 49 -4.43 11.08 15.71
CA TYR A 49 -5.49 10.60 14.81
C TYR A 49 -4.95 9.81 13.63
N ILE A 50 -5.79 8.91 13.12
CA ILE A 50 -5.63 8.30 11.79
C ILE A 50 -6.76 8.86 10.91
N LEU A 51 -6.37 9.46 9.80
CA LEU A 51 -7.24 10.17 8.87
C LEU A 51 -7.46 9.29 7.63
N PHE A 52 -8.72 9.01 7.31
CA PHE A 52 -9.11 8.24 6.13
C PHE A 52 -9.86 9.15 5.16
N LYS A 53 -9.50 9.07 3.87
CA LYS A 53 -10.29 9.71 2.81
C LYS A 53 -11.51 8.85 2.49
N PRO A 54 -12.70 9.43 2.30
CA PRO A 54 -13.88 8.68 1.91
C PRO A 54 -13.66 8.06 0.53
N LEU A 55 -13.92 6.75 0.43
CA LEU A 55 -13.90 6.02 -0.83
C LEU A 55 -15.34 5.83 -1.31
N ASP A 56 -15.64 6.32 -2.51
CA ASP A 56 -16.95 6.10 -3.15
C ASP A 56 -17.09 4.65 -3.68
N LYS A 57 -18.26 4.32 -4.23
CA LYS A 57 -18.56 2.97 -4.74
C LYS A 57 -17.72 2.53 -5.95
N SER A 58 -16.96 3.43 -6.57
CA SER A 58 -16.05 3.10 -7.68
C SER A 58 -14.71 2.54 -7.21
N TYR A 59 -14.43 2.59 -5.90
CA TYR A 59 -13.23 2.02 -5.32
C TYR A 59 -13.41 0.54 -4.97
N TYR A 60 -12.41 -0.25 -5.34
CA TYR A 60 -12.29 -1.66 -5.04
C TYR A 60 -11.03 -1.86 -4.21
N VAL A 61 -11.23 -2.24 -2.94
CA VAL A 61 -10.14 -2.53 -2.00
C VAL A 61 -10.12 -4.02 -1.69
N ARG A 62 -8.95 -4.63 -1.81
CA ARG A 62 -8.68 -6.02 -1.42
C ARG A 62 -7.34 -6.10 -0.73
N THR A 63 -7.27 -6.85 0.36
CA THR A 63 -6.04 -7.07 1.12
C THR A 63 -5.85 -8.56 1.33
N TYR A 64 -4.60 -9.00 1.32
CA TYR A 64 -4.21 -10.39 1.40
C TYR A 64 -3.07 -10.53 2.40
N LYS A 65 -3.09 -11.62 3.16
CA LYS A 65 -2.02 -12.01 4.06
C LYS A 65 -1.65 -13.46 3.78
N VAL A 66 -0.40 -13.69 3.40
CA VAL A 66 0.19 -15.02 3.24
C VAL A 66 1.05 -15.29 4.47
N ALA A 67 0.71 -16.33 5.23
CA ALA A 67 1.41 -16.74 6.44
C ALA A 67 1.56 -18.28 6.47
N ARG A 68 2.42 -18.82 7.35
CA ARG A 68 2.63 -20.28 7.48
C ARG A 68 1.44 -20.95 8.17
N ARG A 69 0.66 -20.20 8.95
CA ARG A 69 -0.57 -20.64 9.62
C ARG A 69 -1.70 -19.64 9.39
N ALA A 70 -2.94 -20.12 9.44
CA ALA A 70 -4.12 -19.29 9.21
C ALA A 70 -4.34 -18.21 10.28
N GLN A 71 -3.85 -18.41 11.50
CA GLN A 71 -4.00 -17.49 12.63
C GLN A 71 -2.71 -17.44 13.46
N ASN A 72 -2.53 -16.34 14.20
CA ASN A 72 -1.41 -16.11 15.13
C ASN A 72 -0.02 -16.32 14.50
N ASP A 73 0.13 -15.90 13.24
CA ASP A 73 1.40 -15.96 12.53
C ASP A 73 1.69 -14.63 11.83
N HIS A 74 2.97 -14.32 11.73
CA HIS A 74 3.44 -13.14 11.02
C HIS A 74 3.29 -13.37 9.51
N ALA A 75 2.92 -12.30 8.79
CA ALA A 75 2.87 -12.37 7.34
C ALA A 75 4.26 -12.66 6.79
N VAL A 76 4.38 -13.67 5.93
CA VAL A 76 5.54 -13.82 5.03
C VAL A 76 5.48 -12.68 4.01
N VAL A 77 4.30 -12.48 3.42
CA VAL A 77 3.97 -11.32 2.59
C VAL A 77 2.54 -10.89 2.92
N ASN A 78 2.34 -9.60 3.09
CA ASN A 78 1.02 -9.01 3.02
C ASN A 78 0.95 -8.04 1.84
N ALA A 79 -0.24 -7.90 1.28
CA ALA A 79 -0.47 -7.08 0.12
C ALA A 79 -1.82 -6.38 0.22
N GLY A 80 -1.91 -5.19 -0.36
CA GLY A 80 -3.16 -4.46 -0.48
C GLY A 80 -3.28 -3.80 -1.85
N PHE A 81 -4.48 -3.83 -2.38
CA PHE A 81 -4.83 -3.38 -3.70
C PHE A 81 -6.01 -2.43 -3.58
N CYS A 82 -5.84 -1.17 -3.99
CA CYS A 82 -6.90 -0.18 -4.07
C CYS A 82 -6.96 0.39 -5.49
N PHE A 83 -8.08 0.12 -6.16
CA PHE A 83 -8.31 0.51 -7.55
C PHE A 83 -9.59 1.31 -7.64
N ARG A 84 -9.55 2.43 -8.37
CA ARG A 84 -10.75 3.14 -8.78
C ARG A 84 -11.11 2.71 -10.20
N LEU A 85 -12.27 2.08 -10.39
CA LEU A 85 -12.64 1.42 -11.65
C LEU A 85 -13.92 2.00 -12.26
N ASP A 86 -13.90 2.18 -13.57
CA ASP A 86 -15.09 2.48 -14.36
C ASP A 86 -15.66 1.16 -14.90
N VAL A 87 -16.66 0.64 -14.19
CA VAL A 87 -17.34 -0.62 -14.55
C VAL A 87 -18.04 -0.53 -15.91
N ASN A 88 -18.50 0.66 -16.30
CA ASN A 88 -19.18 0.88 -17.57
C ASN A 88 -18.20 0.91 -18.75
N LYS A 89 -16.91 1.12 -18.48
CA LYS A 89 -15.82 1.10 -19.48
C LYS A 89 -14.91 -0.11 -19.33
N ASN A 90 -15.51 -1.29 -19.19
CA ASN A 90 -14.77 -2.57 -19.13
C ASN A 90 -13.70 -2.57 -18.02
N TYR A 91 -14.08 -2.12 -16.82
CA TYR A 91 -13.20 -2.02 -15.65
C TYR A 91 -11.92 -1.22 -15.95
N LYS A 92 -12.07 -0.06 -16.61
CA LYS A 92 -10.98 0.87 -16.84
C LYS A 92 -10.51 1.46 -15.52
N VAL A 93 -9.20 1.46 -15.30
CA VAL A 93 -8.56 2.08 -14.14
C VAL A 93 -8.62 3.61 -14.29
N ILE A 94 -9.41 4.29 -13.46
CA ILE A 94 -9.70 5.72 -13.57
C ILE A 94 -8.52 6.59 -13.11
N SER A 95 -7.85 6.16 -12.04
CA SER A 95 -6.70 6.85 -11.43
C SER A 95 -5.59 5.85 -11.16
N ARG A 96 -4.36 6.33 -10.93
CA ARG A 96 -3.26 5.46 -10.52
C ARG A 96 -3.71 4.59 -9.32
N PRO A 97 -3.70 3.26 -9.44
CA PRO A 97 -4.07 2.38 -8.34
C PRO A 97 -2.96 2.37 -7.29
N ARG A 98 -3.29 1.88 -6.09
CA ARG A 98 -2.32 1.59 -5.03
C ARG A 98 -2.16 0.09 -4.90
N ILE A 99 -0.93 -0.38 -5.07
CA ILE A 99 -0.50 -1.77 -4.94
C ILE A 99 0.61 -1.79 -3.90
N VAL A 100 0.22 -2.08 -2.67
CA VAL A 100 1.07 -1.99 -1.49
C VAL A 100 1.49 -3.38 -1.06
N TYR A 101 2.75 -3.55 -0.67
CA TYR A 101 3.29 -4.79 -0.13
C TYR A 101 4.02 -4.54 1.19
N GLY A 102 4.00 -5.56 2.05
CA GLY A 102 4.96 -5.73 3.14
C GLY A 102 5.58 -7.13 3.09
N GLY A 103 6.73 -7.28 3.74
CA GLY A 103 7.47 -8.54 3.75
C GLY A 103 8.33 -8.82 2.50
N ILE A 104 8.49 -7.86 1.58
CA ILE A 104 9.36 -8.02 0.40
C ILE A 104 10.79 -7.56 0.68
N ARG A 105 10.99 -6.26 0.91
CA ARG A 105 12.24 -5.64 1.36
C ARG A 105 11.92 -4.31 2.06
N PRO A 106 12.78 -3.79 2.95
CA PRO A 106 12.51 -2.60 3.78
C PRO A 106 11.86 -1.40 3.08
N ASN A 107 12.33 -1.08 1.87
CA ASN A 107 11.93 0.14 1.17
C ASN A 107 10.91 -0.13 0.05
N PHE A 108 10.36 -1.35 -0.02
CA PHE A 108 9.36 -1.72 -1.01
C PHE A 108 7.97 -1.69 -0.40
N ILE A 109 7.38 -0.49 -0.42
CA ILE A 109 6.00 -0.25 0.01
C ILE A 109 5.07 -0.34 -1.21
N HIS A 110 5.40 0.34 -2.30
CA HIS A 110 4.58 0.40 -3.52
C HIS A 110 5.25 -0.30 -4.71
N ALA A 111 4.44 -1.00 -5.50
CA ALA A 111 4.82 -1.45 -6.85
C ALA A 111 4.68 -0.29 -7.87
N VAL A 112 5.51 0.75 -7.71
CA VAL A 112 5.37 2.07 -8.35
C VAL A 112 5.24 2.00 -9.88
N LEU A 113 6.04 1.16 -10.55
CA LEU A 113 6.00 0.99 -12.01
C LEU A 113 4.74 0.24 -12.43
N THR A 114 4.33 -0.79 -11.69
CA THR A 114 3.09 -1.53 -11.97
C THR A 114 1.87 -0.64 -11.80
N GLU A 115 1.82 0.17 -10.73
CA GLU A 115 0.78 1.17 -10.50
C GLU A 115 0.70 2.18 -11.66
N ALA A 116 1.85 2.74 -12.05
CA ALA A 116 1.91 3.70 -13.15
C ALA A 116 1.44 3.08 -14.48
N PHE A 117 1.84 1.84 -14.76
CA PHE A 117 1.45 1.12 -15.97
C PHE A 117 -0.06 0.87 -16.07
N LEU A 118 -0.70 0.51 -14.94
CA LEU A 118 -2.12 0.17 -14.90
C LEU A 118 -3.04 1.39 -15.00
N GLY A 119 -2.55 2.60 -14.70
CA GLY A 119 -3.32 3.84 -14.85
C GLY A 119 -3.92 3.98 -16.25
N GLY A 120 -5.24 4.12 -16.34
CA GLY A 120 -5.95 4.29 -17.61
C GLY A 120 -6.12 3.02 -18.45
N LYS A 121 -5.67 1.85 -17.99
CA LYS A 121 -5.82 0.57 -18.71
C LYS A 121 -7.10 -0.17 -18.31
N ASN A 122 -7.56 -1.09 -19.16
CA ASN A 122 -8.67 -1.99 -18.85
C ASN A 122 -8.14 -3.24 -18.17
N LEU A 123 -8.61 -3.54 -16.96
CA LEU A 123 -8.12 -4.68 -16.18
C LEU A 123 -8.49 -6.04 -16.78
N LEU A 124 -9.62 -6.13 -17.49
CA LEU A 124 -10.06 -7.39 -18.11
C LEU A 124 -9.33 -7.69 -19.43
N ASN A 125 -8.45 -6.81 -19.89
CA ASN A 125 -7.64 -7.08 -21.07
C ASN A 125 -6.46 -7.99 -20.70
N THR A 126 -6.38 -9.17 -21.32
CA THR A 126 -5.33 -10.16 -21.08
C THR A 126 -3.92 -9.62 -21.28
N ILE A 127 -3.69 -8.80 -22.31
CA ILE A 127 -2.37 -8.21 -22.61
C ILE A 127 -1.98 -7.22 -21.51
N THR A 128 -2.91 -6.39 -21.05
CA THR A 128 -2.71 -5.51 -19.88
C THR A 128 -2.31 -6.31 -18.66
N LEU A 129 -3.05 -7.38 -18.33
CA LEU A 129 -2.78 -8.20 -17.16
C LEU A 129 -1.39 -8.85 -17.23
N GLN A 130 -1.05 -9.48 -18.36
CA GLN A 130 0.25 -10.13 -18.54
C GLN A 130 1.41 -9.13 -18.47
N SER A 131 1.23 -7.94 -19.05
CA SER A 131 2.24 -6.87 -18.99
C SER A 131 2.42 -6.37 -17.55
N ALA A 132 1.32 -6.16 -16.82
CA ALA A 132 1.36 -5.74 -15.42
C ALA A 132 2.07 -6.78 -14.54
N LEU A 133 1.78 -8.07 -14.72
CA LEU A 133 2.46 -9.16 -14.01
C LEU A 133 3.96 -9.22 -14.33
N SER A 134 4.33 -9.02 -15.60
CA SER A 134 5.73 -8.98 -16.03
C SER A 134 6.49 -7.81 -15.40
N ILE A 135 5.87 -6.63 -15.31
CA ILE A 135 6.45 -5.46 -14.64
C ILE A 135 6.57 -5.74 -13.14
N LEU A 136 5.51 -6.23 -12.50
CA LEU A 136 5.48 -6.54 -11.08
C LEU A 136 6.57 -7.55 -10.69
N CYS A 137 6.75 -8.60 -11.51
CA CYS A 137 7.79 -9.62 -11.31
C CYS A 137 9.21 -9.00 -11.27
N LYS A 138 9.46 -7.95 -12.05
CA LYS A 138 10.74 -7.24 -12.05
C LYS A 138 10.90 -6.29 -10.86
N GLU A 139 9.80 -5.76 -10.33
CA GLU A 139 9.80 -4.83 -9.18
C GLU A 139 9.94 -5.54 -7.83
N VAL A 140 9.23 -6.66 -7.69
CA VAL A 140 9.17 -7.48 -6.47
C VAL A 140 10.44 -8.33 -6.40
N VAL A 141 11.52 -7.68 -5.96
CA VAL A 141 12.82 -8.29 -5.67
C VAL A 141 12.95 -8.40 -4.15
N PRO A 142 12.78 -9.59 -3.55
CA PRO A 142 12.95 -9.79 -2.12
C PRO A 142 14.43 -9.64 -1.70
N ASP A 143 14.66 -9.29 -0.44
CA ASP A 143 16.02 -9.32 0.11
C ASP A 143 16.49 -10.78 0.31
N ARG A 144 17.80 -11.05 0.18
CA ARG A 144 18.38 -12.40 0.18
C ARG A 144 18.33 -13.13 1.53
N GLN A 145 17.87 -12.50 2.60
CA GLN A 145 17.85 -13.06 3.96
C GLN A 145 16.51 -13.70 4.36
N LEU A 146 15.80 -14.35 3.44
CA LEU A 146 14.63 -15.18 3.76
C LEU A 146 15.05 -16.59 4.20
#